data_AF-A0A6G7YQN4-F1
#
_entry.id   AF-A0A6G7YQN4-F1
#
_cell.length_a   1.000
_cell.length_b   1.000
_cell.length_c   1.000
_cell.angle_alpha   90.00
_cell.angle_beta   90.00
_cell.angle_gamma   90.00
#
_symmetry.space_group_name_H-M   'P 1'
#
loop_
_entity.id
_entity.type
_entity.pdbx_description
1 polymer ?
#
loop_
_entity_poly.entity_id
_entity_poly.type
_entity_poly.pdbx_seq_one_letter_code
_entity_poly.pdbx_strand_id
1 'polypeptide(L)'
;MTARRMTSIILLFLGGWLLSGEAMIAWIDAGAGLGIALGVMLFMSLFALAFLLLGAWASPGARWADLGLTLMIVAAFTLFAGVTTAIVFLDPTAKPFLPPEMPDLSFNPVLGTLNLLLIGGIGHMLRRWDLTRRQG
;
A
#
# COMPACT_ATOMS: atom_id res chain seq x y z
N MET A 1 12.80 2.13 25.02
CA MET A 1 12.27 1.33 23.90
C MET A 1 13.18 0.10 23.74
N THR A 2 12.65 -1.12 23.74
CA THR A 2 13.50 -2.33 23.63
C THR A 2 13.97 -2.54 22.18
N ALA A 3 15.15 -3.14 21.98
CA ALA A 3 15.73 -3.40 20.66
C ALA A 3 14.74 -4.12 19.73
N ARG A 4 14.03 -5.14 20.26
CA ARG A 4 12.99 -5.89 19.55
C ARG A 4 11.83 -5.03 19.05
N ARG A 5 11.37 -4.03 19.83
CA ARG A 5 10.30 -3.11 19.42
C ARG A 5 10.75 -2.20 18.29
N MET A 6 12.00 -1.75 18.33
CA MET A 6 12.59 -0.92 17.28
C MET A 6 12.71 -1.69 15.96
N THR A 7 13.18 -2.95 16.01
CA THR A 7 13.23 -3.84 14.84
C THR A 7 11.86 -4.04 14.20
N SER A 8 10.82 -4.27 15.01
CA SER A 8 9.44 -4.40 14.54
C SER A 8 8.96 -3.14 13.81
N ILE A 9 9.17 -1.96 14.39
CA ILE A 9 8.79 -0.68 13.79
C ILE A 9 9.50 -0.48 12.45
N ILE A 10 10.82 -0.71 12.38
CA ILE A 10 11.61 -0.53 11.15
C ILE A 10 11.10 -1.46 10.04
N LEU A 11 10.85 -2.73 10.35
CA LEU A 11 10.37 -3.71 9.38
C LEU A 11 8.94 -3.39 8.90
N LEU A 12 8.04 -3.01 9.80
CA LEU A 12 6.69 -2.58 9.44
C LEU A 12 6.71 -1.31 8.59
N PHE A 13 7.56 -0.35 8.92
CA PHE A 13 7.73 0.87 8.14
C PHE A 13 8.26 0.58 6.74
N LEU A 14 9.31 -0.25 6.62
CA LEU A 14 9.88 -0.64 5.34
C LEU A 14 8.88 -1.42 4.48
N GLY A 15 8.16 -2.39 5.06
CA GLY A 15 7.12 -3.14 4.38
C GLY A 15 5.95 -2.24 3.95
N GLY A 16 5.53 -1.31 4.81
CA GLY A 16 4.50 -0.32 4.49
C GLY A 16 4.93 0.62 3.36
N TRP A 17 6.19 1.08 3.37
CA TRP A 17 6.74 1.92 2.31
C TRP A 17 6.74 1.20 0.95
N LEU A 18 7.19 -0.05 0.91
CA LEU A 18 7.20 -0.87 -0.31
C LEU A 18 5.78 -1.11 -0.83
N LEU A 19 4.84 -1.41 0.07
CA LEU A 19 3.44 -1.63 -0.29
C LEU A 19 2.78 -0.34 -0.80
N SER A 20 3.10 0.82 -0.22
CA SER A 20 2.64 2.13 -0.73
C SER A 20 3.12 2.40 -2.15
N GLY A 21 4.34 1.98 -2.51
CA GLY A 21 4.86 2.11 -3.87
C GLY A 21 4.06 1.28 -4.88
N GLU A 22 3.71 0.05 -4.52
CA GLU A 22 2.80 -0.80 -5.31
C GLU A 22 1.41 -0.17 -5.45
N ALA A 23 0.87 0.33 -4.34
CA ALA A 23 -0.45 0.90 -4.30
C ALA A 23 -0.57 2.20 -5.11
N MET A 24 0.52 2.95 -5.26
CA MET A 24 0.61 4.07 -6.21
C MET A 24 0.56 3.60 -7.66
N ILE A 25 1.27 2.53 -8.01
CA ILE A 25 1.28 1.95 -9.36
C ILE A 25 -0.12 1.47 -9.74
N ALA A 26 -0.93 0.99 -8.79
CA ALA A 26 -2.29 0.53 -9.03
C ALA A 26 -3.24 1.61 -9.63
N TRP A 27 -2.92 2.89 -9.45
CA TRP A 27 -3.68 4.01 -10.01
C TRP A 27 -3.27 4.38 -11.44
N ILE A 28 -2.18 3.80 -11.94
CA ILE A 28 -1.57 4.11 -13.22
C ILE A 28 -1.71 2.89 -14.13
N ASP A 29 -2.32 3.08 -15.28
CA ASP A 29 -2.24 2.12 -16.39
C ASP A 29 -1.15 2.59 -17.35
N ALA A 30 -0.14 1.76 -17.59
CA ALA A 30 0.97 2.04 -18.48
C ALA A 30 0.82 1.36 -19.86
N GLY A 31 -0.36 0.82 -20.19
CA GLY A 31 -0.62 0.20 -21.49
C GLY A 31 0.04 -1.18 -21.68
N ALA A 32 0.79 -1.68 -20.69
CA ALA A 32 1.46 -2.99 -20.74
C ALA A 32 0.51 -4.20 -20.65
N GLY A 33 -0.79 -3.97 -20.47
CA GLY A 33 -1.81 -5.01 -20.33
C GLY A 33 -2.00 -5.48 -18.88
N LEU A 34 -3.24 -5.84 -18.55
CA LEU A 34 -3.67 -6.17 -17.18
C LEU A 34 -2.84 -7.29 -16.53
N GLY A 35 -2.45 -8.32 -17.30
CA GLY A 35 -1.67 -9.44 -16.79
C GLY A 35 -0.28 -9.03 -16.28
N ILE A 36 0.42 -8.15 -17.00
CA ILE A 36 1.74 -7.65 -16.60
C ILE A 36 1.61 -6.75 -15.38
N ALA A 37 0.62 -5.85 -15.37
CA ALA A 37 0.34 -4.98 -14.24
C ALA A 37 0.08 -5.78 -12.95
N LEU A 38 -0.80 -6.78 -13.01
CA LEU A 38 -1.09 -7.67 -11.88
C LEU A 38 0.14 -8.49 -11.45
N GLY A 39 0.98 -8.92 -12.40
CA GLY A 39 2.22 -9.62 -12.10
C GLY A 39 3.22 -8.77 -11.31
N VAL A 40 3.41 -7.51 -11.72
CA VAL A 40 4.26 -6.54 -11.00
C VAL A 40 3.69 -6.24 -9.62
N MET A 41 2.39 -5.96 -9.53
CA MET A 41 1.69 -5.71 -8.26
C MET A 41 1.83 -6.89 -7.29
N LEU A 42 1.66 -8.12 -7.79
CA LEU A 42 1.83 -9.34 -6.99
C LEU A 42 3.27 -9.48 -6.48
N PHE A 43 4.26 -9.30 -7.36
CA PHE A 43 5.68 -9.40 -6.98
C PHE A 43 6.05 -8.37 -5.90
N MET A 44 5.65 -7.12 -6.08
CA MET A 44 5.90 -6.06 -5.10
C MET A 44 5.17 -6.32 -3.78
N SER A 45 3.92 -6.78 -3.85
CA SER A 45 3.14 -7.15 -2.67
C SER A 45 3.78 -8.29 -1.89
N LEU A 46 4.28 -9.33 -2.57
CA LEU A 46 4.98 -10.45 -1.93
C LEU A 46 6.27 -10.01 -1.25
N PHE A 47 7.02 -9.13 -1.90
CA PHE A 47 8.24 -8.57 -1.33
C PHE A 47 7.95 -7.70 -0.09
N ALA A 48 6.95 -6.82 -0.17
CA ALA A 48 6.49 -6.02 0.97
C ALA A 48 5.96 -6.91 2.11
N LEU A 49 5.21 -7.97 1.78
CA LEU A 49 4.62 -8.91 2.73
C LEU A 49 5.69 -9.58 3.60
N ALA A 50 6.85 -9.93 3.03
CA ALA A 50 7.95 -10.51 3.81
C ALA A 50 8.38 -9.59 4.97
N PHE A 51 8.58 -8.29 4.70
CA PHE A 51 8.94 -7.31 5.73
C PHE A 51 7.79 -7.08 6.72
N LEU A 52 6.55 -7.00 6.24
CA LEU A 52 5.37 -6.82 7.07
C LEU A 52 5.17 -7.98 8.06
N LEU A 53 5.31 -9.22 7.60
CA LEU A 53 5.18 -10.42 8.44
C LEU A 53 6.33 -10.53 9.45
N LEU A 54 7.57 -10.26 9.03
CA LEU A 54 8.72 -10.23 9.95
C LEU A 54 8.57 -9.13 11.00
N GLY A 55 8.08 -7.95 10.61
CA GLY A 55 7.79 -6.83 11.51
C GLY A 55 6.70 -7.16 12.51
N ALA A 56 5.61 -7.79 12.07
CA ALA A 56 4.54 -8.28 12.93
C ALA A 56 5.04 -9.34 13.91
N TRP A 57 5.83 -10.31 13.44
CA TRP A 57 6.40 -11.36 14.30
C TRP A 57 7.36 -10.82 15.36
N ALA A 58 8.17 -9.82 14.99
CA ALA A 58 9.06 -9.12 15.91
C ALA A 58 8.31 -8.30 16.96
N SER A 59 7.05 -7.87 16.71
CA SER A 59 6.31 -7.04 17.66
C SER A 59 6.14 -7.75 19.02
N PRO A 60 6.53 -7.10 20.14
CA PRO A 60 6.42 -7.66 21.48
C PRO A 60 5.00 -7.61 22.05
N GLY A 61 4.02 -7.08 21.31
CA GLY A 61 2.66 -6.86 21.78
C GLY A 61 1.58 -7.31 20.79
N ALA A 62 0.78 -6.35 20.32
CA ALA A 62 -0.39 -6.56 19.46
C ALA A 62 -0.01 -6.77 18.00
N ARG A 63 0.70 -7.88 17.74
CA ARG A 63 1.34 -8.17 16.44
C ARG A 63 0.43 -7.91 15.25
N TRP A 64 -0.80 -8.42 15.31
CA TRP A 64 -1.77 -8.28 14.24
C TRP A 64 -2.47 -6.93 14.23
N ALA A 65 -2.61 -6.26 15.38
CA ALA A 65 -3.12 -4.89 15.43
C ALA A 65 -2.11 -3.87 14.88
N ASP A 66 -0.82 -4.06 15.16
CA ASP A 66 0.26 -3.23 14.64
C ASP A 66 0.35 -3.40 13.11
N LEU A 67 0.33 -4.65 12.62
CA LEU A 67 0.28 -4.93 11.18
C LEU A 67 -0.99 -4.34 10.54
N GLY A 68 -2.15 -4.53 11.16
CA GLY A 68 -3.42 -4.00 10.66
C GLY A 68 -3.42 -2.47 10.60
N LEU A 69 -2.82 -1.80 11.60
CA LEU A 69 -2.61 -0.35 11.58
C LEU A 69 -1.70 0.08 10.42
N THR A 70 -0.59 -0.61 10.20
CA THR A 70 0.31 -0.33 9.07
C THR A 70 -0.44 -0.43 7.74
N LEU A 71 -1.22 -1.48 7.52
CA LEU A 71 -2.01 -1.64 6.28
C LEU A 71 -3.05 -0.52 6.11
N MET A 72 -3.73 -0.11 7.17
CA MET A 72 -4.67 1.02 7.10
C MET A 72 -3.96 2.35 6.80
N ILE A 73 -2.75 2.56 7.32
CA ILE A 73 -1.93 3.75 6.99
C ILE A 73 -1.54 3.72 5.51
N VAL A 74 -1.12 2.57 4.99
CA VAL A 74 -0.83 2.38 3.55
C VAL A 74 -2.08 2.68 2.72
N ALA A 75 -3.25 2.18 3.09
CA ALA A 75 -4.51 2.46 2.39
C ALA A 75 -4.85 3.96 2.39
N ALA A 76 -4.66 4.66 3.52
CA ALA A 76 -4.86 6.11 3.60
C ALA A 76 -3.87 6.88 2.71
N PHE A 77 -2.60 6.46 2.69
CA PHE A 77 -1.59 7.04 1.79
C PHE A 77 -1.92 6.77 0.32
N THR A 78 -2.40 5.57 0.02
CA THR A 78 -2.85 5.16 -1.32
C THR A 78 -4.02 6.02 -1.81
N LEU A 79 -4.98 6.32 -0.93
CA LEU A 79 -6.08 7.23 -1.25
C LEU A 79 -5.54 8.62 -1.61
N PHE A 80 -4.69 9.15 -0.74
CA PHE A 80 -4.09 10.47 -0.92
C PHE A 80 -3.29 10.55 -2.23
N ALA A 81 -2.46 9.55 -2.50
CA ALA A 81 -1.68 9.46 -3.73
C ALA A 81 -2.59 9.34 -4.96
N GLY A 82 -3.61 8.47 -4.92
CA GLY A 82 -4.58 8.32 -6.00
C GLY A 82 -5.32 9.61 -6.33
N VAL A 83 -5.78 10.34 -5.31
CA VAL A 83 -6.42 11.66 -5.47
C VAL A 83 -5.45 12.68 -6.05
N THR A 84 -4.22 12.73 -5.53
CA THR A 84 -3.19 13.67 -6.01
C THR A 84 -2.82 13.39 -7.47
N THR A 85 -2.62 12.12 -7.83
CA THR A 85 -2.37 11.68 -9.20
C THR A 85 -3.55 12.08 -10.11
N ALA A 86 -4.79 11.83 -9.69
CA ALA A 86 -5.97 12.22 -10.47
C ALA A 86 -6.00 13.73 -10.74
N ILE A 87 -5.71 14.56 -9.72
CA ILE A 87 -5.65 16.02 -9.86
C ILE A 87 -4.60 16.41 -10.91
N VAL A 88 -3.39 15.84 -10.84
CA VAL A 88 -2.29 16.12 -11.78
C VAL A 88 -2.66 15.72 -13.21
N PHE A 89 -3.28 14.56 -13.41
CA PHE A 89 -3.68 14.09 -14.75
C PHE A 89 -4.81 14.91 -15.36
N LEU A 90 -5.71 15.45 -14.53
CA LEU A 90 -6.85 16.25 -14.97
C LEU A 90 -6.51 17.74 -15.14
N ASP A 91 -5.43 18.24 -14.51
CA ASP A 91 -5.00 19.63 -14.61
C ASP A 91 -4.29 19.92 -15.96
N PRO A 92 -4.86 20.80 -16.81
CA PRO A 92 -4.23 21.18 -18.08
C PRO A 92 -2.86 21.87 -17.90
N THR A 93 -2.63 22.51 -16.76
CA THR A 93 -1.39 23.23 -16.45
C THR A 93 -0.27 22.31 -15.97
N ALA A 94 -0.61 21.09 -15.53
CA ALA A 94 0.36 20.09 -15.11
C ALA A 94 0.93 19.29 -16.29
N LYS A 95 0.22 19.23 -17.42
CA LYS A 95 0.61 18.48 -18.63
C LYS A 95 2.01 18.79 -19.18
N PRO A 96 2.51 20.04 -19.18
CA PRO A 96 3.87 20.35 -19.62
C PRO A 96 4.98 19.78 -18.73
N PHE A 97 4.66 19.37 -17.50
CA PHE A 97 5.60 18.75 -16.57
C PHE A 97 5.62 17.23 -16.64
N LEU A 98 4.71 16.62 -17.41
CA LEU A 98 4.71 15.19 -17.66
C LEU A 98 5.76 14.85 -18.73
N PRO A 99 6.51 13.75 -18.57
CA PRO A 99 7.51 13.35 -19.56
C PRO A 99 6.84 13.13 -20.93
N PRO A 100 7.37 13.70 -22.02
CA PRO A 100 6.71 13.74 -23.33
C PRO A 100 6.60 12.38 -24.04
N GLU A 101 7.24 11.33 -23.53
CA GLU A 101 7.40 10.02 -24.20
C GLU A 101 6.65 8.87 -23.53
N MET A 102 5.61 9.13 -22.72
CA MET A 102 4.76 8.07 -22.14
C MET A 102 3.36 8.08 -22.77
N PRO A 103 3.19 7.61 -24.02
CA PRO A 103 1.97 7.79 -24.82
C PRO A 103 0.74 7.03 -24.27
N ASP A 104 0.93 6.02 -23.42
CA ASP A 104 -0.15 5.14 -22.94
C ASP A 104 -0.41 5.24 -21.43
N LEU A 105 0.13 6.27 -20.75
CA LEU A 105 -0.14 6.45 -19.33
C LEU A 105 -1.54 7.03 -19.11
N SER A 106 -2.43 6.22 -18.55
CA SER A 106 -3.78 6.64 -18.17
C SER A 106 -4.07 6.37 -16.70
N PHE A 107 -5.05 7.08 -16.15
CA PHE A 107 -5.48 6.91 -14.77
C PHE A 107 -6.47 5.75 -14.66
N ASN A 108 -6.18 4.77 -13.79
CA ASN A 108 -7.02 3.60 -13.56
C ASN A 108 -7.66 3.64 -12.16
N PRO A 109 -8.81 4.32 -11.99
CA PRO A 109 -9.44 4.45 -10.69
C PRO A 109 -10.00 3.14 -10.14
N VAL A 110 -10.38 2.21 -11.02
CA VAL A 110 -11.01 0.95 -10.62
C VAL A 110 -9.99 0.05 -9.93
N LEU A 111 -8.84 -0.17 -10.57
CA LEU A 111 -7.77 -1.00 -10.00
C LEU A 111 -7.22 -0.40 -8.71
N GLY A 112 -6.97 0.91 -8.70
CA GLY A 112 -6.51 1.63 -7.51
C GLY A 112 -7.50 1.54 -6.33
N THR A 113 -8.80 1.71 -6.61
CA THR A 113 -9.84 1.59 -5.56
C THR A 113 -9.96 0.17 -5.03
N LEU A 114 -9.93 -0.84 -5.90
CA LEU A 114 -9.98 -2.24 -5.49
C LEU A 114 -8.76 -2.62 -4.62
N ASN A 115 -7.57 -2.18 -5.01
CA ASN A 115 -6.35 -2.42 -4.22
C ASN A 115 -6.42 -1.74 -2.85
N LEU A 116 -6.86 -0.48 -2.81
CA LEU A 116 -7.09 0.25 -1.56
C LEU A 116 -8.07 -0.46 -0.63
N LEU A 117 -9.20 -0.92 -1.15
CA LEU A 117 -10.22 -1.62 -0.37
C LEU A 117 -9.69 -2.96 0.15
N LEU A 118 -8.88 -3.66 -0.64
CA LEU A 118 -8.26 -4.92 -0.23
C LEU A 118 -7.26 -4.69 0.92
N ILE A 119 -6.32 -3.77 0.76
CA ILE A 119 -5.30 -3.45 1.76
C ILE A 119 -5.96 -2.91 3.05
N GLY A 120 -6.86 -1.93 2.90
CA GLY A 120 -7.57 -1.33 4.03
C GLY A 120 -8.50 -2.31 4.75
N GLY A 121 -9.20 -3.15 3.99
CA GLY A 121 -10.10 -4.18 4.51
C GLY A 121 -9.37 -5.26 5.31
N ILE A 122 -8.26 -5.78 4.76
CA ILE A 122 -7.40 -6.74 5.48
C ILE A 122 -6.83 -6.07 6.74
N GLY A 123 -6.35 -4.83 6.63
CA GLY A 123 -5.83 -4.07 7.78
C GLY A 123 -6.85 -3.89 8.90
N HIS A 124 -8.07 -3.49 8.55
CA HIS A 124 -9.17 -3.34 9.49
C HIS A 124 -9.53 -4.68 10.16
N MET A 125 -9.62 -5.76 9.39
CA MET A 125 -9.95 -7.09 9.90
C MET A 125 -8.89 -7.61 10.88
N LEU A 126 -7.60 -7.49 10.55
CA LEU A 126 -6.49 -7.89 11.42
C LEU A 126 -6.48 -7.12 12.73
N ARG A 127 -6.70 -5.80 12.66
CA ARG A 127 -6.76 -4.94 13.86
C ARG A 127 -7.94 -5.29 14.75
N ARG A 128 -9.14 -5.46 14.17
CA ARG A 128 -10.33 -5.81 14.94
C ARG A 128 -10.18 -7.17 15.61
N TRP A 129 -9.65 -8.17 14.88
CA TRP A 129 -9.49 -9.52 15.40
C TRP A 129 -8.60 -9.60 16.64
N ASP A 130 -7.45 -8.91 16.62
CA ASP A 130 -6.53 -8.91 17.76
C ASP A 130 -7.10 -8.17 18.97
N LEU A 131 -7.80 -7.05 18.74
CA LEU A 131 -8.45 -6.30 19.82
C LEU A 131 -9.55 -7.12 20.50
N THR A 132 -10.40 -7.82 19.73
CA THR A 132 -11.44 -8.68 20.30
C THR A 132 -10.84 -9.83 21.12
N ARG A 133 -9.74 -10.44 20.67
CA ARG A 133 -9.05 -11.53 21.39
C ARG A 133 -8.41 -11.11 22.71
N ARG A 134 -8.17 -9.81 22.90
CA ARG A 134 -7.60 -9.27 24.14
C ARG A 134 -8.66 -8.88 25.18
N GLN A 135 -9.92 -8.77 24.75
CA GLN A 135 -11.04 -8.35 25.60
C GLN A 135 -11.82 -9.53 26.19
N GLY A 136 -11.67 -10.74 25.64
CA GLY A 136 -12.22 -11.98 26.17
C GLY A 136 -11.15 -12.83 26.83
#